data_AF-A0A843L7Z0-F1
#
_entry.id   AF-A0A843L7Z0-F1
#
_cell.length_a   1.000
_cell.length_b   1.000
_cell.length_c   1.000
_cell.angle_alpha   90.00
_cell.angle_beta   90.00
_cell.angle_gamma   90.00
#
_symmetry.space_group_name_H-M   'P 1'
#
loop_
_entity.id
_entity.type
_entity.pdbx_description
1 polymer ?
#
loop_
_entity_poly.entity_id
_entity_poly.type
_entity_poly.pdbx_seq_one_letter_code
_entity_poly.pdbx_strand_id
1 'polypeptide(L)'
;MNKDDIEKAIEDLYTLLNRGYPKQYAVRFVGDHYGLKNEDRYLLSRTVFPKSYILETKVKKTPLRELKGSHLSIDGYNVIITTESLLMGETFTSMDGLLRDIRNVSRKHRVTKTTLESV
;
A
#
# COMPACT_ATOMS: atom_id res chain seq x y z
N MET A 1 19.63 -7.87 0.99
CA MET A 1 18.78 -9.05 0.77
C MET A 1 18.75 -9.32 -0.71
N ASN A 2 18.85 -10.57 -1.14
CA ASN A 2 18.80 -10.87 -2.57
C ASN A 2 17.38 -10.65 -3.08
N LYS A 3 17.23 -10.21 -4.33
CA LYS A 3 15.92 -9.94 -4.96
C LYS A 3 15.01 -11.16 -4.91
N ASP A 4 15.60 -12.34 -5.08
CA ASP A 4 14.91 -13.63 -5.08
C ASP A 4 14.21 -13.94 -3.74
N ASP A 5 14.75 -13.47 -2.61
CA ASP A 5 14.16 -13.73 -1.28
C ASP A 5 12.89 -12.89 -1.06
N ILE A 6 12.85 -11.66 -1.59
CA ILE A 6 11.66 -10.81 -1.53
C ILE A 6 10.55 -11.36 -2.42
N GLU A 7 10.87 -11.81 -3.62
CA GLU A 7 9.87 -12.40 -4.53
C GLU A 7 9.22 -13.63 -3.89
N LYS A 8 10.01 -14.52 -3.29
CA LYS A 8 9.48 -15.68 -2.54
C LYS A 8 8.67 -15.27 -1.32
N ALA A 9 9.11 -14.26 -0.56
CA ALA A 9 8.35 -13.74 0.57
C ALA A 9 6.98 -13.19 0.15
N ILE A 10 6.89 -12.54 -1.01
CA ILE A 10 5.62 -12.07 -1.59
C ILE A 10 4.71 -13.25 -1.92
N GLU A 11 5.23 -14.29 -2.59
CA GLU A 11 4.47 -15.47 -2.98
C GLU A 11 3.93 -16.25 -1.76
N ASP A 12 4.78 -16.46 -0.75
CA ASP A 12 4.41 -17.15 0.49
C ASP A 12 3.35 -16.36 1.26
N LEU A 13 3.55 -15.04 1.41
CA LEU A 13 2.57 -14.18 2.06
C LEU A 13 1.25 -14.18 1.29
N TYR A 14 1.29 -14.06 -0.03
CA TYR A 14 0.10 -14.12 -0.87
C TYR A 14 -0.65 -15.45 -0.68
N THR A 15 0.06 -16.57 -0.64
CA THR A 15 -0.51 -17.91 -0.41
C THR A 15 -1.19 -18.00 0.95
N LEU A 16 -0.53 -17.56 2.02
CA LEU A 16 -1.10 -17.57 3.38
C LEU A 16 -2.36 -16.70 3.47
N LEU A 17 -2.33 -15.50 2.91
CA LEU A 17 -3.50 -14.61 2.92
C LEU A 17 -4.68 -15.23 2.17
N ASN A 18 -4.45 -15.90 1.03
CA ASN A 18 -5.50 -16.57 0.29
C ASN A 18 -6.07 -17.81 1.01
N ARG A 19 -5.32 -18.40 1.95
CA ARG A 19 -5.80 -19.46 2.84
C ARG A 19 -6.55 -18.95 4.07
N GLY A 20 -6.72 -17.63 4.20
CA GLY A 20 -7.46 -17.01 5.31
C GLY A 20 -6.64 -16.77 6.58
N TYR A 21 -5.31 -16.86 6.51
CA TYR A 21 -4.47 -16.52 7.66
C TYR A 21 -4.56 -15.02 7.98
N PRO A 22 -4.65 -14.61 9.26
CA PRO A 22 -4.72 -13.20 9.60
C PRO A 22 -3.42 -12.48 9.20
N LYS A 23 -3.57 -11.32 8.56
CA LYS A 23 -2.47 -10.62 7.89
C LYS A 23 -1.27 -10.34 8.80
N GLN A 24 -1.52 -9.89 10.02
CA GLN A 24 -0.45 -9.58 10.98
C GLN A 24 0.42 -10.81 11.30
N TYR A 25 -0.19 -11.98 11.48
CA TYR A 25 0.55 -13.22 11.74
C TYR A 25 1.28 -13.73 10.50
N ALA A 26 0.64 -13.67 9.33
CA ALA A 26 1.26 -14.08 8.07
C ALA A 26 2.51 -13.24 7.74
N VAL A 27 2.44 -11.91 7.88
CA VAL A 27 3.59 -11.00 7.67
C VAL A 27 4.70 -11.29 8.67
N ARG A 28 4.36 -11.55 9.95
CA ARG A 28 5.37 -11.91 10.95
C ARG A 28 6.06 -13.23 10.60
N PHE A 29 5.28 -14.27 10.30
CA PHE A 29 5.78 -15.60 9.99
C PHE A 29 6.71 -15.59 8.77
N VAL A 30 6.26 -15.01 7.66
CA VAL A 30 7.07 -14.86 6.44
C VAL A 30 8.29 -13.98 6.71
N GLY A 31 8.12 -12.88 7.44
CA GLY A 31 9.22 -12.00 7.80
C GLY A 31 10.30 -12.70 8.63
N ASP A 32 9.91 -13.54 9.59
CA ASP A 32 10.83 -14.32 10.41
C ASP A 32 11.55 -15.39 9.56
N HIS A 33 10.82 -16.06 8.65
CA HIS A 33 11.39 -17.09 7.76
C HIS A 33 12.49 -16.56 6.84
N TYR A 34 12.29 -15.38 6.25
CA TYR A 34 13.25 -14.77 5.33
C TYR A 34 14.20 -13.75 6.00
N GLY A 35 14.16 -13.59 7.33
CA GLY A 35 15.02 -12.64 8.05
C GLY A 35 14.77 -11.17 7.69
N LEU A 36 13.52 -10.82 7.36
CA LEU A 36 13.14 -9.48 6.89
C LEU A 36 13.23 -8.43 8.00
N LYS A 37 13.71 -7.23 7.66
CA LYS A 37 13.69 -6.08 8.57
C LYS A 37 12.28 -5.50 8.68
N ASN A 38 12.06 -4.63 9.67
CA ASN A 38 10.76 -4.00 9.89
C ASN A 38 10.26 -3.20 8.68
N GLU A 39 11.16 -2.55 7.95
CA GLU A 39 10.84 -1.80 6.72
C GLU A 39 10.30 -2.73 5.63
N ASP A 40 10.96 -3.86 5.37
CA ASP A 40 10.52 -4.87 4.39
C ASP A 40 9.18 -5.50 4.79
N ARG A 41 9.01 -5.82 6.09
CA ARG A 41 7.75 -6.35 6.63
C ARG A 41 6.62 -5.35 6.47
N TYR A 42 6.91 -4.08 6.73
CA TYR A 42 5.94 -3.01 6.54
C TYR A 42 5.57 -2.87 5.06
N LEU A 43 6.54 -2.90 4.15
CA LEU A 43 6.30 -2.90 2.71
C LEU A 43 5.41 -4.07 2.30
N LEU A 44 5.74 -5.31 2.70
CA LEU A 44 4.92 -6.50 2.42
C LEU A 44 3.48 -6.35 2.95
N SER A 45 3.33 -5.80 4.15
CA SER A 45 2.01 -5.54 4.74
C SER A 45 1.19 -4.51 3.94
N ARG A 46 1.83 -3.68 3.11
CA ARG A 46 1.20 -2.64 2.31
C ARG A 46 1.07 -3.01 0.83
N THR A 47 1.84 -3.98 0.34
CA THR A 47 1.86 -4.40 -1.07
C THR A 47 1.06 -5.68 -1.33
N VAL A 48 1.06 -6.63 -0.39
CA VAL A 48 0.51 -7.98 -0.59
C VAL A 48 -0.86 -8.12 0.07
N PHE A 49 -1.83 -8.63 -0.69
CA PHE A 49 -3.22 -8.79 -0.29
C PHE A 49 -3.80 -10.10 -0.84
N PRO A 50 -4.83 -10.70 -0.20
CA PRO A 50 -5.51 -11.85 -0.77
C PRO A 50 -6.22 -11.48 -2.08
N LYS A 51 -6.41 -12.48 -2.95
CA LYS A 51 -7.06 -12.32 -4.26
C LYS A 51 -8.44 -11.67 -4.16
N SER A 52 -9.23 -12.06 -3.17
CA SER A 52 -10.57 -11.50 -2.92
C SER A 52 -10.51 -9.98 -2.72
N TYR A 53 -9.63 -9.49 -1.85
CA TYR A 53 -9.44 -8.07 -1.60
C TYR A 53 -8.96 -7.32 -2.85
N ILE A 54 -8.04 -7.92 -3.61
CA ILE A 54 -7.55 -7.32 -4.86
C ILE A 54 -8.69 -7.14 -5.86
N LEU A 55 -9.53 -8.16 -6.04
CA LEU A 55 -10.67 -8.10 -6.95
C LEU A 55 -11.71 -7.07 -6.48
N GLU A 56 -12.04 -7.08 -5.19
CA GLU A 56 -12.98 -6.12 -4.59
C GLU A 56 -12.49 -4.67 -4.75
N THR A 57 -11.19 -4.45 -4.64
CA THR A 57 -10.58 -3.12 -4.83
C THR A 57 -10.62 -2.71 -6.30
N LYS A 58 -10.37 -3.64 -7.23
CA LYS A 58 -10.39 -3.36 -8.67
C LYS A 58 -11.78 -2.94 -9.16
N VAL A 59 -12.85 -3.56 -8.66
CA VAL A 59 -14.22 -3.22 -9.07
C VAL A 59 -14.69 -1.86 -8.57
N LYS A 60 -14.03 -1.29 -7.56
CA LYS A 60 -14.31 0.07 -7.05
C LYS A 60 -13.69 1.17 -7.92
N LYS A 61 -12.82 0.83 -8.87
CA LYS A 61 -12.20 1.82 -9.77
C LYS A 61 -13.22 2.30 -10.79
N THR A 62 -13.27 3.62 -10.99
CA THR A 62 -14.14 4.25 -11.99
C THR A 62 -13.30 5.23 -12.82
N PRO A 63 -13.50 5.31 -14.14
CA PRO A 63 -12.80 6.26 -14.98
C PRO A 63 -13.28 7.70 -14.70
N LEU A 64 -12.38 8.68 -14.79
CA LEU A 64 -12.66 10.09 -14.48
C LEU A 64 -13.87 10.66 -15.25
N ARG A 65 -14.12 10.17 -16.48
CA ARG A 65 -15.27 10.59 -17.30
C ARG A 65 -16.62 10.26 -16.64
N GLU A 66 -16.70 9.18 -15.87
CA GLU A 66 -17.92 8.77 -15.16
C GLU A 66 -18.15 9.59 -13.89
N LEU A 67 -17.12 10.30 -13.41
CA LEU A 67 -17.22 11.23 -12.29
C LEU A 67 -17.64 12.65 -12.72
N LYS A 68 -17.71 12.93 -14.03
CA LYS A 68 -18.02 14.28 -14.53
C LYS A 68 -19.44 14.69 -14.14
N GLY A 69 -19.56 15.80 -13.44
CA GLY A 69 -20.86 16.32 -12.95
C GLY A 69 -21.34 15.70 -11.65
N SER A 70 -20.61 14.73 -11.09
CA SER A 70 -20.91 14.13 -9.79
C SER A 70 -20.31 14.97 -8.65
N HIS A 71 -20.97 14.94 -7.49
CA HIS A 71 -20.37 15.43 -6.26
C HIS A 71 -19.41 14.37 -5.71
N LEU A 72 -18.15 14.75 -5.52
CA LEU A 72 -17.11 13.87 -4.99
C LEU A 72 -16.65 14.39 -3.62
N SER A 73 -16.74 13.54 -2.61
CA SER A 73 -16.10 13.80 -1.31
C SER A 73 -14.73 13.13 -1.29
N ILE A 74 -13.69 13.92 -1.01
CA ILE A 74 -12.29 13.47 -0.97
C ILE A 74 -11.77 13.62 0.45
N ASP A 75 -11.14 12.56 0.97
CA ASP A 75 -10.32 12.67 2.17
C ASP A 75 -8.99 13.34 1.82
N GLY A 76 -8.93 14.66 2.05
CA GLY A 76 -7.77 15.47 1.73
C GLY A 76 -6.49 15.05 2.45
N TYR A 77 -6.58 14.47 3.66
CA TYR A 77 -5.38 14.03 4.39
C TYR A 77 -4.72 12.83 3.71
N ASN A 78 -5.52 11.83 3.33
CA ASN A 78 -4.99 10.67 2.61
C ASN A 78 -4.41 11.08 1.26
N VAL A 79 -5.08 11.98 0.53
CA VAL A 79 -4.56 12.48 -0.75
C VAL A 79 -3.25 13.25 -0.58
N ILE A 80 -3.18 14.24 0.32
CA ILE A 80 -1.98 15.07 0.45
C ILE A 80 -0.78 14.26 0.93
N ILE A 81 -0.97 13.32 1.87
CA ILE A 81 0.11 12.45 2.37
C ILE A 81 0.62 11.53 1.25
N THR A 82 -0.28 10.97 0.43
CA THR A 82 0.13 10.15 -0.72
C THR A 82 0.87 11.00 -1.77
N THR A 83 0.42 12.23 -2.06
CA THR A 83 1.11 13.14 -3.00
C THR A 83 2.49 13.54 -2.50
N GLU A 84 2.64 13.88 -1.22
CA GLU A 84 3.97 14.15 -0.65
C GLU A 84 4.90 12.94 -0.77
N SER A 85 4.37 11.74 -0.48
CA SER A 85 5.13 10.50 -0.61
C SER A 85 5.56 10.27 -2.06
N LEU A 86 4.71 10.60 -3.03
CA LEU A 86 5.02 10.50 -4.45
C LEU A 86 6.17 11.43 -4.82
N LEU A 87 6.13 12.70 -4.39
CA LEU A 87 7.21 13.66 -4.63
C LEU A 87 8.54 13.23 -4.00
N MET A 88 8.49 12.54 -2.86
CA MET A 88 9.68 12.01 -2.18
C MET A 88 10.19 10.68 -2.78
N GLY A 89 9.50 10.09 -3.76
CA GLY A 89 9.85 8.77 -4.30
C GLY A 89 9.51 7.61 -3.37
N GLU A 90 8.66 7.84 -2.37
CA GLU A 90 8.26 6.89 -1.32
C GLU A 90 6.88 6.28 -1.60
N THR A 91 6.63 5.98 -2.87
CA THR A 91 5.40 5.30 -3.31
C THR A 91 5.72 4.06 -4.13
N PHE A 92 4.77 3.13 -4.13
CA PHE A 92 4.86 1.91 -4.92
C PHE A 92 3.49 1.55 -5.49
N THR A 93 3.50 0.73 -6.54
CA THR A 93 2.27 0.14 -7.07
C THR A 93 2.01 -1.20 -6.39
N SER A 94 0.88 -1.32 -5.69
CA SER A 94 0.47 -2.57 -5.04
C SER A 94 -0.07 -3.59 -6.07
N MET A 95 -0.25 -4.85 -5.65
CA MET A 95 -0.83 -5.92 -6.48
C MET A 95 -2.25 -5.62 -6.99
N ASP A 96 -2.98 -4.71 -6.33
CA ASP A 96 -4.28 -4.20 -6.76
C ASP A 96 -4.19 -3.10 -7.85
N GLY A 97 -2.97 -2.68 -8.20
CA GLY A 97 -2.68 -1.61 -9.15
C GLY A 97 -3.02 -0.22 -8.62
N LEU A 98 -3.11 -0.04 -7.30
CA LEU A 98 -3.17 1.28 -6.67
C LEU A 98 -1.77 1.75 -6.28
N LEU A 99 -1.57 3.07 -6.39
CA LEU A 99 -0.42 3.74 -5.83
C LEU A 99 -0.61 3.84 -4.31
N ARG A 100 0.39 3.41 -3.53
CA ARG A 100 0.36 3.47 -2.08
C ARG A 100 1.66 4.07 -1.56
N ASP A 101 1.54 4.86 -0.51
CA ASP A 101 2.67 5.38 0.24
C ASP A 101 3.22 4.32 1.23
N ILE A 102 4.49 4.49 1.58
CA ILE A 102 5.13 3.81 2.71
C ILE A 102 5.21 4.68 3.98
N ARG A 103 4.72 5.91 3.93
CA ARG A 103 4.79 6.85 5.04
C ARG A 103 3.64 6.55 6.00
N ASN A 104 3.91 5.87 7.11
CA ASN A 104 2.93 5.61 8.17
C ASN A 104 2.53 6.88 8.96
N VAL A 105 2.11 7.93 8.25
CA VAL A 105 1.76 9.25 8.75
C VAL A 105 0.25 9.37 8.69
N SER A 106 -0.44 9.25 9.82
CA SER A 106 -1.91 9.30 9.85
C SER A 106 -2.50 10.22 10.92
N ARG A 107 -1.76 10.52 12.01
CA ARG A 107 -2.32 11.21 13.18
C ARG A 107 -1.58 12.45 13.66
N LYS A 108 -0.44 12.79 13.03
CA LYS A 108 0.38 13.97 13.36
C LYS A 108 0.90 14.66 12.10
N HIS A 109 0.10 14.64 11.02
CA HIS A 109 0.48 15.38 9.82
C HIS A 109 0.69 16.85 10.19
N ARG A 110 1.82 17.40 9.75
CA ARG A 110 2.20 18.80 9.92
C ARG A 110 2.52 19.32 8.54
N VAL A 111 2.11 20.56 8.28
CA VAL A 111 2.46 21.23 7.04
C VAL A 111 3.98 21.38 6.97
N THR A 112 4.55 20.90 5.88
CA THR A 112 5.98 21.00 5.56
C THR A 112 6.15 21.70 4.22
N LYS A 113 7.40 21.95 3.81
CA LYS A 113 7.70 22.44 2.46
C LYS A 113 7.14 21.50 1.38
N THR A 114 7.26 20.19 1.56
CA THR A 114 6.74 19.20 0.60
C THR A 114 5.21 19.23 0.54
N THR A 115 4.53 19.53 1.65
CA THR A 115 3.07 19.74 1.65
C THR A 115 2.69 20.89 0.72
N LEU A 116 3.43 22.00 0.76
CA LEU A 116 3.18 23.16 -0.10
C LEU A 116 3.49 22.87 -1.58
N GLU A 117 4.47 22.00 -1.86
CA GLU A 117 4.77 21.53 -3.22
C GLU A 117 3.75 20.51 -3.76
N SER A 118 2.93 19.93 -2.88
CA SER A 118 1.94 18.88 -3.21
C SER A 118 0.53 19.40 -3.52
N VAL A 119 0.34 20.74 -3.51
CA VAL A 119 -0.93 21.44 -3.77
C VAL A 119 -0.80 22.24 -5.06
#